data_AF-A0A971KKD6-F1
#
_entry.id   AF-A0A971KKD6-F1
#
_cell.length_a   1.000
_cell.length_b   1.000
_cell.length_c   1.000
_cell.angle_alpha   90.00
_cell.angle_beta   90.00
_cell.angle_gamma   90.00
#
_symmetry.space_group_name_H-M   'P 1'
#
loop_
_entity.id
_entity.type
_entity.pdbx_description
1 polymer ?
#
loop_
_entity_poly.entity_id
_entity_poly.type
_entity_poly.pdbx_seq_one_letter_code
_entity_poly.pdbx_strand_id
1 'polypeptide(L)'
;MVGDEPHIWIIGNATTEFTIKWEGVDYTINVQGLDWAADIKAATLKDLTDAEPAANTNQDKINYDNLTVARDGYDVTISGKVTKKVEDGDVVGGFGTIEVPDGAESKQYALIAWMVDTELHIWAVGNETENFTFNWEGLKYTVDVTGLDWYEEVTRTEAPTRADATGGEGLEEYVFADGTLTIKGPVAEIPNVKNPSNAEARWVGVNIPKPTTDVVESGTIKLTIKEEGKEDVVHKDVTYGEGDPFLYYFGAEPGGRTLTLEIVWNATHKETLVVKYVDTTEPVYGSMTAYPYANGVATKDGNNYTATFSGEIPWYEANTGEGVKFPRAEGNRVGVKISAPADFDTSKIVQIKIGDKDDYTWETIEDGDGSYFEWWPLVTEAGQEFTATIKWNSASEQTFTIKIAEGATLEVNPAVQALIDFLGTAKGHNYGTATNWLDLNKLTVAETTVTADFSTEEVKTGIKVIYDKLVKDNRIGEDGKVTGADNVAKDAIEYAIDSYVMNTFARYMGAIGHAEASPVKTIKFGDAEYTWNSEKNLKASNWFNGEKSLVSEVVNVADNRGIRNVTLTFADETGNSIEVTFKADNVPTKESLEELLNPDGNDGEEG
;
A
#
# COMPACT_ATOMS: atom_id res chain seq x y z
N MET A 1 48.88 -9.63 38.85
CA MET A 1 49.85 -10.74 38.90
C MET A 1 50.39 -10.93 37.51
N VAL A 2 51.70 -10.97 37.33
CA VAL A 2 52.34 -11.38 36.07
C VAL A 2 53.11 -12.64 36.44
N GLY A 3 52.66 -13.79 35.94
CA GLY A 3 52.97 -15.07 36.59
C GLY A 3 52.40 -15.11 38.02
N ASP A 4 53.21 -15.55 38.98
CA ASP A 4 52.85 -15.70 40.39
C ASP A 4 53.33 -14.53 41.28
N GLU A 5 53.90 -13.47 40.69
CA GLU A 5 54.45 -12.33 41.43
C GLU A 5 53.52 -11.10 41.41
N PRO A 6 53.31 -10.44 42.57
CA PRO A 6 52.68 -9.14 42.62
C PRO A 6 53.66 -8.05 42.15
N HIS A 7 53.19 -7.18 41.25
CA HIS A 7 53.94 -6.03 40.75
C HIS A 7 53.18 -4.74 41.04
N ILE A 8 53.92 -3.68 41.38
CA ILE A 8 53.41 -2.32 41.57
C ILE A 8 53.91 -1.47 40.41
N TRP A 9 53.01 -0.73 39.77
CA TRP A 9 53.31 0.12 38.62
C TRP A 9 52.82 1.54 38.90
N ILE A 10 53.63 2.54 38.53
CA ILE A 10 53.19 3.93 38.50
C ILE A 10 52.72 4.20 37.07
N ILE A 11 51.43 4.49 36.94
CA ILE A 11 50.77 4.77 35.66
C ILE A 11 50.15 6.16 35.75
N GLY A 12 50.24 6.93 34.67
CA GLY A 12 49.61 8.25 34.58
C GLY A 12 48.21 8.14 33.98
N ASN A 13 47.36 9.13 34.25
CA ASN A 13 45.99 9.25 33.72
C ASN A 13 45.89 9.22 32.18
N ALA A 14 46.95 9.58 31.46
CA ALA A 14 47.03 9.48 29.99
C ALA A 14 47.40 8.06 29.48
N THR A 15 47.70 7.11 30.36
CA THR A 15 48.15 5.76 29.98
C THR A 15 46.94 4.89 29.72
N THR A 16 46.77 4.40 28.50
CA THR A 16 45.70 3.45 28.15
C THR A 16 46.18 2.01 28.24
N GLU A 17 47.41 1.75 27.84
CA GLU A 17 48.06 0.45 27.93
C GLU A 17 49.57 0.62 28.04
N PHE A 18 50.25 -0.40 28.59
CA PHE A 18 51.70 -0.48 28.57
C PHE A 18 52.16 -1.92 28.45
N THR A 19 53.32 -2.13 27.83
CA THR A 19 53.90 -3.47 27.65
C THR A 19 55.04 -3.70 28.63
N ILE A 20 55.10 -4.90 29.20
CA ILE A 20 56.22 -5.37 30.01
C ILE A 20 56.76 -6.68 29.44
N LYS A 21 58.05 -6.97 29.68
CA LYS A 21 58.66 -8.26 29.33
C LYS A 21 58.94 -9.04 30.61
N TRP A 22 58.38 -10.23 30.73
CA TRP A 22 58.62 -11.14 31.85
C TRP A 22 58.92 -12.55 31.32
N GLU A 23 60.02 -13.16 31.80
CA GLU A 23 60.57 -14.44 31.31
C GLU A 23 60.71 -14.54 29.77
N GLY A 24 60.96 -13.42 29.10
CA GLY A 24 61.13 -13.36 27.64
C GLY A 24 59.82 -13.25 26.84
N VAL A 25 58.66 -13.21 27.51
CA VAL A 25 57.33 -13.00 26.91
C VAL A 25 56.88 -11.56 27.14
N ASP A 26 56.32 -10.92 26.10
CA ASP A 26 55.73 -9.59 26.19
C ASP A 26 54.26 -9.67 26.64
N TYR A 27 53.90 -8.94 27.69
CA TYR A 27 52.55 -8.80 28.21
C TYR A 27 52.07 -7.37 28.01
N THR A 28 50.92 -7.20 27.36
CA THR A 28 50.23 -5.89 27.28
C THR A 28 49.24 -5.79 28.43
N ILE A 29 49.46 -4.80 29.30
CA ILE A 29 48.56 -4.47 30.39
C ILE A 29 47.65 -3.34 29.92
N ASN A 30 46.38 -3.65 29.72
CA ASN A 30 45.35 -2.66 29.42
C ASN A 30 44.84 -2.07 30.75
N VAL A 31 44.92 -0.75 30.87
CA VAL A 31 44.42 0.03 32.03
C VAL A 31 43.30 0.99 31.64
N GLN A 32 42.78 0.90 30.40
CA GLN A 32 41.53 1.53 29.98
C GLN A 32 40.40 0.97 30.84
N GLY A 33 39.94 1.77 31.81
CA GLY A 33 38.94 1.38 32.80
C GLY A 33 39.29 1.75 34.24
N LEU A 34 40.51 2.24 34.50
CA LEU A 34 40.80 2.92 35.77
C LEU A 34 40.07 4.27 35.81
N ASP A 35 39.31 4.50 36.88
CA ASP A 35 38.67 5.79 37.13
C ASP A 35 39.69 6.75 37.77
N TRP A 36 40.09 7.75 37.00
CA TRP A 36 41.02 8.81 37.43
C TRP A 36 40.28 10.10 37.85
N ALA A 37 38.95 10.08 37.84
CA ALA A 37 38.16 11.25 38.17
C ALA A 37 38.25 11.58 39.67
N ALA A 38 38.13 12.86 39.98
CA ALA A 38 38.08 13.37 41.33
C ALA A 38 36.86 12.81 42.09
N ASP A 39 37.00 12.70 43.41
CA ASP A 39 35.87 12.46 44.32
C ASP A 39 35.01 13.73 44.39
N ILE A 40 33.89 13.76 43.67
CA ILE A 40 32.99 14.91 43.60
C ILE A 40 31.73 14.64 44.42
N LYS A 41 31.42 15.55 45.35
CA LYS A 41 30.26 15.44 46.26
C LYS A 41 29.73 16.79 46.70
N ALA A 42 28.52 16.81 47.23
CA ALA A 42 27.92 18.01 47.82
C ALA A 42 28.78 18.51 49.00
N ALA A 43 28.95 19.83 49.11
CA ALA A 43 29.65 20.43 50.24
C ALA A 43 28.78 20.36 51.50
N THR A 44 29.41 20.12 52.64
CA THR A 44 28.74 20.21 53.95
C THR A 44 29.06 21.54 54.63
N LEU A 45 28.29 21.85 55.68
CA LEU A 45 28.61 22.98 56.55
C LEU A 45 30.03 22.88 57.14
N LYS A 46 30.48 21.65 57.42
CA LYS A 46 31.83 21.42 57.94
C LYS A 46 32.88 21.78 56.90
N ASP A 47 32.68 21.40 55.64
CA ASP A 47 33.62 21.70 54.56
C ASP A 47 33.77 23.21 54.35
N LEU A 48 32.67 23.96 54.38
CA LEU A 48 32.67 25.43 54.39
C LEU A 48 33.44 26.02 55.57
N THR A 49 33.25 25.46 56.77
CA THR A 49 33.91 25.96 57.99
C THR A 49 35.41 25.70 57.98
N ASP A 50 35.83 24.51 57.53
CA ASP A 50 37.21 24.05 57.61
C ASP A 50 38.08 24.63 56.48
N ALA A 51 37.54 24.73 55.26
CA ALA A 51 38.29 25.16 54.09
C ALA A 51 38.45 26.68 54.02
N GLU A 52 37.42 27.45 54.38
CA GLU A 52 37.43 28.91 54.30
C GLU A 52 36.66 29.55 55.47
N PRO A 53 37.32 29.76 56.63
CA PRO A 53 36.67 30.33 57.82
C PRO A 53 35.97 31.67 57.59
N ALA A 54 36.36 32.45 56.57
CA ALA A 54 35.68 33.68 56.21
C ALA A 54 34.34 33.44 55.48
N ALA A 55 34.26 32.43 54.59
CA ALA A 55 33.01 32.01 53.92
C ALA A 55 31.98 31.49 54.93
N ASN A 56 32.46 30.93 56.04
CA ASN A 56 31.62 30.47 57.14
C ASN A 56 30.76 31.59 57.78
N THR A 57 31.12 32.86 57.59
CA THR A 57 30.31 34.00 58.07
C THR A 57 29.20 34.41 57.09
N ASN A 58 29.14 33.81 55.90
CA ASN A 58 28.18 34.08 54.82
C ASN A 58 27.38 32.82 54.40
N GLN A 59 27.19 31.86 55.31
CA GLN A 59 26.44 30.61 55.04
C GLN A 59 25.00 30.84 54.54
N ASP A 60 24.43 32.00 54.86
CA ASP A 60 23.11 32.47 54.43
C ASP A 60 23.05 32.85 52.94
N LYS A 61 24.21 33.03 52.29
CA LYS A 61 24.32 33.37 50.86
C LYS A 61 24.77 32.23 49.96
N ILE A 62 25.16 31.07 50.53
CA ILE A 62 25.75 29.94 49.79
C ILE A 62 24.84 28.71 49.89
N ASN A 63 24.45 28.16 48.73
CA ASN A 63 23.69 26.90 48.65
C ASN A 63 24.66 25.72 48.77
N TYR A 64 24.70 25.10 49.94
CA TYR A 64 25.47 23.88 50.23
C TYR A 64 24.59 22.77 50.81
N ASP A 65 23.47 23.13 51.42
CA ASP A 65 22.61 22.28 52.23
C ASP A 65 21.43 21.66 51.47
N ASN A 66 21.10 22.19 50.30
CA ASN A 66 19.91 21.81 49.51
C ASN A 66 20.26 21.30 48.10
N LEU A 67 21.53 20.93 47.88
CA LEU A 67 22.02 20.47 46.59
C LEU A 67 22.35 18.97 46.63
N THR A 68 21.97 18.30 45.56
CA THR A 68 22.48 16.97 45.23
C THR A 68 23.56 17.14 44.17
N VAL A 69 24.73 16.53 44.40
CA VAL A 69 25.83 16.50 43.45
C VAL A 69 26.10 15.05 43.11
N ALA A 70 26.00 14.72 41.83
CA ALA A 70 26.29 13.40 41.29
C ALA A 70 27.36 13.50 40.20
N ARG A 71 28.14 12.44 40.01
CA ARG A 71 29.16 12.34 38.96
C ARG A 71 29.01 11.03 38.22
N ASP A 72 29.14 11.09 36.90
CA ASP A 72 29.37 9.95 36.02
C ASP A 72 30.58 10.24 35.11
N GLY A 73 31.70 9.57 35.36
CA GLY A 73 32.96 9.89 34.68
C GLY A 73 33.39 11.34 34.92
N TYR A 74 33.42 12.16 33.86
CA TYR A 74 33.79 13.58 33.91
C TYR A 74 32.57 14.52 33.84
N ASP A 75 31.37 13.96 33.81
CA ASP A 75 30.13 14.71 33.84
C ASP A 75 29.62 14.79 35.28
N VAL A 76 29.27 16.00 35.71
CA VAL A 76 28.78 16.32 37.05
C VAL A 76 27.39 16.91 36.91
N THR A 77 26.44 16.42 37.69
CA THR A 77 25.09 16.97 37.76
C THR A 77 24.87 17.59 39.13
N ILE A 78 24.47 18.85 39.18
CA ILE A 78 24.09 19.55 40.39
C ILE A 78 22.61 19.94 40.28
N SER A 79 21.81 19.47 41.23
CA SER A 79 20.37 19.71 41.26
C SER A 79 19.89 20.03 42.67
N GLY A 80 18.70 20.63 42.78
CA GLY A 80 18.10 20.96 44.07
C GLY A 80 17.52 22.36 44.13
N LYS A 81 16.90 22.69 45.26
CA LYS A 81 16.22 23.98 45.45
C LYS A 81 17.23 25.08 45.75
N VAL A 82 17.22 26.14 44.94
CA VAL A 82 17.97 27.37 45.21
C VAL A 82 17.18 28.20 46.22
N THR A 83 17.61 28.18 47.47
CA THR A 83 16.96 28.92 48.56
C THR A 83 17.67 30.22 48.91
N LYS A 84 18.94 30.35 48.50
CA LYS A 84 19.80 31.51 48.80
C LYS A 84 20.23 32.16 47.48
N LYS A 85 19.85 33.42 47.28
CA LYS A 85 20.15 34.21 46.07
C LYS A 85 21.13 35.33 46.43
N VAL A 86 21.91 35.76 45.45
CA VAL A 86 22.86 36.87 45.57
C VAL A 86 22.59 37.91 44.49
N GLU A 87 22.96 39.16 44.77
CA GLU A 87 22.78 40.30 43.87
C GLU A 87 24.13 40.86 43.41
N ASP A 88 24.14 41.64 42.33
CA ASP A 88 25.33 42.35 41.88
C ASP A 88 25.87 43.29 42.98
N GLY A 89 27.17 43.25 43.22
CA GLY A 89 27.83 43.99 44.30
C GLY A 89 27.78 43.34 45.68
N ASP A 90 27.10 42.20 45.86
CA ASP A 90 27.15 41.46 47.12
C ASP A 90 28.60 41.04 47.46
N VAL A 91 29.00 41.18 48.72
CA VAL A 91 30.31 40.71 49.19
C VAL A 91 30.13 39.44 50.00
N VAL A 92 30.85 38.38 49.59
CA VAL A 92 30.85 37.07 50.25
C VAL A 92 32.27 36.70 50.66
N GLY A 93 32.49 36.45 51.94
CA GLY A 93 33.78 36.02 52.47
C GLY A 93 34.30 34.77 51.75
N GLY A 94 35.59 34.74 51.41
CA GLY A 94 36.19 33.63 50.65
C GLY A 94 35.95 33.63 49.13
N PHE A 95 34.92 34.34 48.64
CA PHE A 95 34.63 34.46 47.20
C PHE A 95 34.97 35.85 46.65
N GLY A 96 34.69 36.91 47.42
CA GLY A 96 34.87 38.30 47.00
C GLY A 96 33.54 38.99 46.67
N THR A 97 33.60 40.02 45.82
CA THR A 97 32.41 40.74 45.35
C THR A 97 31.78 39.99 44.17
N ILE A 98 30.46 39.84 44.18
CA ILE A 98 29.69 39.33 43.04
C ILE A 98 29.64 40.40 41.97
N GLU A 99 30.07 40.06 40.76
CA GLU A 99 29.99 40.93 39.59
C GLU A 99 29.14 40.24 38.52
N VAL A 100 27.96 40.80 38.23
CA VAL A 100 27.08 40.32 37.17
C VAL A 100 27.45 41.04 35.86
N PRO A 101 27.79 40.32 34.78
CA PRO A 101 28.13 40.94 33.52
C PRO A 101 26.97 41.76 32.94
N ASP A 102 27.29 42.94 32.39
CA ASP A 102 26.32 43.76 31.64
C ASP A 102 25.69 42.96 30.49
N GLY A 103 24.36 42.91 30.45
CA GLY A 103 23.61 42.19 29.41
C GLY A 103 23.48 40.68 29.61
N ALA A 104 23.79 40.16 30.81
CA ALA A 104 23.59 38.75 31.13
C ALA A 104 22.11 38.33 31.00
N GLU A 105 21.88 37.12 30.48
CA GLU A 105 20.52 36.58 30.27
C GLU A 105 19.83 36.18 31.59
N SER A 106 20.61 35.81 32.61
CA SER A 106 20.08 35.41 33.91
C SER A 106 19.54 36.61 34.68
N LYS A 107 18.35 36.46 35.26
CA LYS A 107 17.69 37.47 36.11
C LYS A 107 17.87 37.18 37.61
N GLN A 108 18.35 35.98 37.95
CA GLN A 108 18.65 35.55 39.31
C GLN A 108 20.01 34.87 39.34
N TYR A 109 20.74 35.07 40.44
CA TYR A 109 22.06 34.51 40.67
C TYR A 109 22.14 33.86 42.04
N ALA A 110 22.95 32.82 42.15
CA ALA A 110 23.19 32.11 43.39
C ALA A 110 24.63 31.62 43.45
N LEU A 111 25.15 31.49 44.66
CA LEU A 111 26.37 30.75 44.92
C LEU A 111 26.01 29.30 45.25
N ILE A 112 26.63 28.36 44.54
CA ILE A 112 26.51 26.93 44.78
C ILE A 112 27.87 26.38 45.21
N ALA A 113 27.89 25.50 46.21
CA ALA A 113 29.10 24.94 46.78
C ALA A 113 29.15 23.41 46.71
N TRP A 114 30.29 22.87 46.28
CA TRP A 114 30.56 21.44 46.22
C TRP A 114 32.04 21.13 46.44
N MET A 115 32.36 19.87 46.67
CA MET A 115 33.72 19.39 46.87
C MET A 115 34.24 18.73 45.60
N VAL A 116 35.50 19.00 45.27
CA VAL A 116 36.30 18.25 44.30
C VAL A 116 37.50 17.71 45.05
N ASP A 117 37.55 16.39 45.23
CA ASP A 117 38.44 15.69 46.17
C ASP A 117 38.33 16.25 47.60
N THR A 118 39.32 17.03 48.02
CA THR A 118 39.39 17.70 49.33
C THR A 118 39.27 19.21 49.23
N GLU A 119 39.14 19.78 48.02
CA GLU A 119 39.03 21.22 47.79
C GLU A 119 37.56 21.66 47.69
N LEU A 120 37.22 22.74 48.39
CA LEU A 120 35.90 23.37 48.32
C LEU A 120 35.84 24.31 47.13
N HIS A 121 34.84 24.12 46.28
CA HIS A 121 34.54 24.99 45.16
C HIS A 121 33.23 25.73 45.41
N ILE A 122 33.26 27.06 45.30
CA ILE A 122 32.08 27.93 45.34
C ILE A 122 32.00 28.65 43.99
N TRP A 123 30.87 28.52 43.31
CA TRP A 123 30.68 29.08 41.98
C TRP A 123 29.41 29.92 41.94
N ALA A 124 29.47 31.05 41.24
CA ALA A 124 28.29 31.83 40.89
C ALA A 124 27.63 31.25 39.64
N VAL A 125 26.35 30.96 39.73
CA VAL A 125 25.51 30.48 38.62
C VAL A 125 24.27 31.35 38.50
N GLY A 126 23.76 31.49 37.29
CA GLY A 126 22.51 32.19 37.02
C GLY A 126 21.38 31.24 36.63
N ASN A 127 20.12 31.68 36.75
CA ASN A 127 18.95 30.85 36.45
C ASN A 127 18.78 30.43 34.98
N GLU A 128 19.54 31.03 34.06
CA GLU A 128 19.64 30.60 32.65
C GLU A 128 20.95 29.84 32.36
N THR A 129 21.75 29.53 33.37
CA THR A 129 22.95 28.68 33.21
C THR A 129 22.51 27.24 33.07
N GLU A 130 22.85 26.59 31.96
CA GLU A 130 22.58 25.16 31.75
C GLU A 130 23.77 24.30 32.17
N ASN A 131 24.95 24.64 31.67
CA ASN A 131 26.19 23.94 32.00
C ASN A 131 27.39 24.87 31.95
N PHE A 132 28.48 24.43 32.57
CA PHE A 132 29.80 25.04 32.44
C PHE A 132 30.88 23.96 32.52
N THR A 133 32.14 24.31 32.22
CA THR A 133 33.25 23.36 32.28
C THR A 133 34.39 23.90 33.11
N PHE A 134 35.12 23.00 33.78
CA PHE A 134 36.34 23.34 34.52
C PHE A 134 37.42 22.28 34.31
N ASN A 135 38.68 22.64 34.58
CA ASN A 135 39.79 21.70 34.51
C ASN A 135 40.32 21.44 35.93
N TRP A 136 40.49 20.17 36.28
CA TRP A 136 41.07 19.73 37.55
C TRP A 136 42.11 18.63 37.28
N GLU A 137 43.32 18.81 37.79
CA GLU A 137 44.47 17.91 37.56
C GLU A 137 44.69 17.51 36.07
N GLY A 138 44.43 18.44 35.15
CA GLY A 138 44.59 18.22 33.71
C GLY A 138 43.43 17.48 33.02
N LEU A 139 42.35 17.21 33.75
CA LEU A 139 41.12 16.58 33.24
C LEU A 139 40.00 17.63 33.16
N LYS A 140 39.22 17.59 32.07
CA LYS A 140 38.11 18.52 31.84
C LYS A 140 36.80 17.91 32.30
N TYR A 141 36.08 18.62 33.16
CA TYR A 141 34.76 18.24 33.65
C TYR A 141 33.67 19.13 33.04
N THR A 142 32.51 18.54 32.80
CA THR A 142 31.29 19.25 32.40
C THR A 142 30.31 19.21 33.56
N VAL A 143 29.83 20.38 33.99
CA VAL A 143 28.86 20.48 35.09
C VAL A 143 27.52 20.93 34.52
N ASP A 144 26.53 20.07 34.64
CA ASP A 144 25.12 20.34 34.34
C ASP A 144 24.42 20.85 35.60
N VAL A 145 23.82 22.04 35.50
CA VAL A 145 23.07 22.70 36.57
C VAL A 145 21.61 22.95 36.20
N THR A 146 21.11 22.34 35.12
CA THR A 146 19.71 22.45 34.68
C THR A 146 18.72 21.92 35.72
N GLY A 147 19.17 21.05 36.62
CA GLY A 147 18.39 20.52 37.74
C GLY A 147 18.23 21.47 38.94
N LEU A 148 18.76 22.70 38.88
CA LEU A 148 18.54 23.72 39.91
C LEU A 148 17.15 24.32 39.78
N ASP A 149 16.37 24.28 40.87
CA ASP A 149 15.05 24.87 40.96
C ASP A 149 15.12 26.26 41.60
N TRP A 150 14.88 27.28 40.79
CA TRP A 150 15.02 28.70 41.13
C TRP A 150 13.72 29.38 41.58
N TYR A 151 12.58 28.74 41.35
CA TYR A 151 11.29 29.44 41.25
C TYR A 151 10.34 29.04 42.37
N GLU A 152 9.60 29.99 42.94
CA GLU A 152 8.54 29.65 43.89
C GLU A 152 7.36 29.00 43.15
N GLU A 153 6.93 27.83 43.61
CA GLU A 153 5.76 27.14 43.05
C GLU A 153 4.48 27.88 43.46
N VAL A 154 3.63 28.22 42.49
CA VAL A 154 2.35 28.90 42.77
C VAL A 154 1.16 28.02 42.46
N THR A 155 0.22 28.00 43.41
CA THR A 155 -1.11 27.44 43.17
C THR A 155 -1.99 28.52 42.58
N ARG A 156 -2.45 28.28 41.37
CA ARG A 156 -3.34 29.18 40.64
C ARG A 156 -4.69 29.36 41.35
N THR A 157 -5.10 30.61 41.57
CA THR A 157 -6.40 31.00 42.14
C THR A 157 -7.43 31.39 41.07
N GLU A 158 -7.00 31.73 39.86
CA GLU A 158 -7.87 32.10 38.75
C GLU A 158 -7.78 31.09 37.60
N ALA A 159 -8.91 30.50 37.22
CA ALA A 159 -8.98 29.48 36.18
C ALA A 159 -8.70 30.05 34.78
N PRO A 160 -7.99 29.31 33.91
CA PRO A 160 -7.96 29.61 32.49
C PRO A 160 -9.36 29.56 31.88
N THR A 161 -9.61 30.40 30.88
CA THR A 161 -10.92 30.50 30.21
C THR A 161 -10.78 30.37 28.70
N ARG A 162 -11.91 30.30 27.99
CA ARG A 162 -11.95 30.31 26.53
C ARG A 162 -11.41 31.63 25.98
N ALA A 163 -10.58 31.56 24.94
CA ALA A 163 -10.28 32.73 24.12
C ALA A 163 -11.27 32.80 22.95
N ASP A 164 -12.21 33.75 22.98
CA ASP A 164 -13.31 33.87 22.00
C ASP A 164 -12.83 34.15 20.56
N ALA A 165 -11.58 34.56 20.39
CA ALA A 165 -11.00 34.89 19.09
C ALA A 165 -10.71 33.67 18.19
N THR A 166 -10.82 32.43 18.69
CA THR A 166 -10.48 31.20 17.93
C THR A 166 -11.28 29.97 18.39
N GLY A 167 -11.32 28.90 17.58
CA GLY A 167 -11.91 27.61 17.96
C GLY A 167 -13.28 27.29 17.37
N GLY A 168 -13.96 28.26 16.74
CA GLY A 168 -15.31 28.05 16.19
C GLY A 168 -16.40 27.93 17.26
N GLU A 169 -17.67 27.92 16.84
CA GLU A 169 -18.81 27.77 17.76
C GLU A 169 -18.97 26.32 18.27
N GLY A 170 -18.29 25.34 17.65
CA GLY A 170 -18.38 23.91 17.96
C GLY A 170 -17.57 23.42 19.16
N LEU A 171 -16.88 24.31 19.89
CA LEU A 171 -16.26 23.95 21.17
C LEU A 171 -17.30 24.09 22.30
N GLU A 172 -17.69 22.95 22.85
CA GLU A 172 -18.89 22.78 23.68
C GLU A 172 -18.62 23.00 25.16
N GLU A 173 -17.39 22.74 25.63
CA GLU A 173 -17.08 22.71 27.06
C GLU A 173 -15.63 23.15 27.37
N TYR A 174 -15.47 23.99 28.39
CA TYR A 174 -14.18 24.37 28.99
C TYR A 174 -14.25 24.11 30.49
N VAL A 175 -13.57 23.07 30.96
CA VAL A 175 -13.59 22.66 32.37
C VAL A 175 -12.18 22.72 32.94
N PHE A 176 -11.96 23.57 33.93
CA PHE A 176 -10.72 23.61 34.68
C PHE A 176 -10.88 22.89 36.02
N ALA A 177 -10.13 21.83 36.23
CA ALA A 177 -10.08 21.07 37.49
C ALA A 177 -8.69 20.48 37.70
N ASP A 178 -8.20 20.51 38.94
CA ASP A 178 -6.94 19.88 39.35
C ASP A 178 -5.74 20.22 38.45
N GLY A 179 -5.60 21.49 38.04
CA GLY A 179 -4.52 21.95 37.18
C GLY A 179 -4.63 21.54 35.70
N THR A 180 -5.78 20.99 35.28
CA THR A 180 -6.06 20.61 33.88
C THR A 180 -7.24 21.39 33.33
N LEU A 181 -7.03 22.08 32.20
CA LEU A 181 -8.09 22.62 31.37
C LEU A 181 -8.48 21.60 30.30
N THR A 182 -9.68 21.03 30.41
CA THR A 182 -10.25 20.15 29.39
C THR A 182 -11.19 20.94 28.46
N ILE A 183 -10.95 20.82 27.16
CA ILE A 183 -11.69 21.47 26.09
C ILE A 183 -12.29 20.37 25.21
N LYS A 184 -13.58 20.43 24.93
CA LYS A 184 -14.26 19.41 24.12
C LYS A 184 -14.95 20.02 22.91
N GLY A 185 -14.95 19.27 21.81
CA GLY A 185 -15.75 19.57 20.63
C GLY A 185 -15.28 18.78 19.41
N PRO A 186 -16.12 18.61 18.37
CA PRO A 186 -15.73 17.86 17.19
C PRO A 186 -14.65 18.63 16.42
N VAL A 187 -13.53 17.96 16.09
CA VAL A 187 -12.41 18.63 15.41
C VAL A 187 -12.84 19.25 14.09
N ALA A 188 -13.79 18.63 13.39
CA ALA A 188 -14.34 19.09 12.12
C ALA A 188 -15.03 20.47 12.20
N GLU A 189 -15.54 20.87 13.37
CA GLU A 189 -16.24 22.14 13.60
C GLU A 189 -15.28 23.29 13.98
N ILE A 190 -14.01 22.99 14.24
CA ILE A 190 -12.98 23.99 14.50
C ILE A 190 -12.48 24.55 13.16
N PRO A 191 -12.62 25.85 12.88
CA PRO A 191 -12.24 26.40 11.58
C PRO A 191 -10.73 26.27 11.35
N ASN A 192 -10.35 25.89 10.13
CA ASN A 192 -8.97 25.89 9.70
C ASN A 192 -8.57 27.34 9.34
N VAL A 193 -7.73 27.97 10.16
CA VAL A 193 -7.33 29.37 9.97
C VAL A 193 -5.83 29.55 10.11
N LYS A 194 -5.31 30.61 9.48
CA LYS A 194 -3.91 30.98 9.57
C LYS A 194 -3.64 31.75 10.85
N ASN A 195 -2.60 31.36 11.58
CA ASN A 195 -2.07 32.16 12.67
C ASN A 195 -1.28 33.39 12.15
N PRO A 196 -0.82 34.31 13.02
CA PRO A 196 0.00 35.46 12.61
C PRO A 196 1.33 35.09 11.92
N SER A 197 1.81 33.86 12.08
CA SER A 197 2.99 33.31 11.38
C SER A 197 2.64 32.59 10.06
N ASN A 198 1.39 32.74 9.57
CA ASN A 198 0.86 32.14 8.34
C ASN A 198 0.80 30.60 8.35
N ALA A 199 0.87 29.95 9.52
CA ALA A 199 0.63 28.53 9.68
C ALA A 199 -0.88 28.25 9.78
N GLU A 200 -1.39 27.37 8.92
CA GLU A 200 -2.81 27.01 8.86
C GLU A 200 -3.07 25.77 9.71
N ALA A 201 -3.96 25.90 10.69
CA ALA A 201 -4.37 24.79 11.54
C ALA A 201 -5.76 25.06 12.14
N ARG A 202 -6.32 24.03 12.77
CA ARG A 202 -7.53 24.13 13.59
C ARG A 202 -7.15 24.59 15.00
N TRP A 203 -7.07 25.90 15.20
CA TRP A 203 -6.55 26.49 16.44
C TRP A 203 -7.58 26.48 17.58
N VAL A 204 -7.16 26.00 18.74
CA VAL A 204 -7.86 26.12 20.02
C VAL A 204 -7.15 27.17 20.86
N GLY A 205 -7.87 28.23 21.23
CA GLY A 205 -7.35 29.34 22.01
C GLY A 205 -7.78 29.28 23.46
N VAL A 206 -6.80 29.51 24.33
CA VAL A 206 -6.97 29.52 25.78
C VAL A 206 -6.48 30.85 26.32
N ASN A 207 -7.29 31.39 27.22
CA ASN A 207 -6.97 32.57 27.96
C ASN A 207 -6.42 32.20 29.34
N ILE A 208 -5.13 32.48 29.60
CA ILE A 208 -4.43 32.08 30.83
C ILE A 208 -4.15 33.35 31.66
N PRO A 209 -4.97 33.66 32.70
CA PRO A 209 -4.71 34.81 33.56
C PRO A 209 -3.46 34.59 34.40
N LYS A 210 -2.98 35.61 35.11
CA LYS A 210 -1.92 35.41 36.10
C LYS A 210 -2.40 34.46 37.22
N PRO A 211 -1.51 33.64 37.81
CA PRO A 211 -1.94 32.58 38.73
C PRO A 211 -2.32 33.08 40.13
N THR A 212 -1.70 34.16 40.63
CA THR A 212 -1.90 34.68 42.00
C THR A 212 -1.59 36.18 42.06
N THR A 213 -1.95 36.84 43.16
CA THR A 213 -1.59 38.24 43.45
C THR A 213 -0.09 38.44 43.72
N ASP A 214 0.65 37.39 44.07
CA ASP A 214 2.10 37.45 44.29
C ASP A 214 2.89 37.62 42.98
N VAL A 215 2.26 37.28 41.84
CA VAL A 215 2.78 37.57 40.51
C VAL A 215 2.38 39.00 40.13
N VAL A 216 3.37 39.81 39.72
CA VAL A 216 3.18 41.21 39.32
C VAL A 216 2.15 41.35 38.18
N GLU A 217 1.49 42.50 38.09
CA GLU A 217 0.38 42.73 37.15
C GLU A 217 0.77 42.71 35.66
N SER A 218 2.06 42.90 35.34
CA SER A 218 2.56 42.81 33.97
C SER A 218 4.02 42.38 33.96
N GLY A 219 4.45 41.75 32.86
CA GLY A 219 5.83 41.35 32.69
C GLY A 219 6.03 40.30 31.61
N THR A 220 6.95 39.36 31.86
CA THR A 220 7.37 38.35 30.87
C THR A 220 7.25 36.94 31.43
N ILE A 221 6.92 35.98 30.58
CA ILE A 221 6.91 34.55 30.88
C ILE A 221 7.95 33.82 30.04
N LYS A 222 8.53 32.78 30.65
CA LYS A 222 9.21 31.69 29.95
C LYS A 222 8.25 30.51 29.94
N LEU A 223 7.83 30.09 28.75
CA LEU A 223 6.89 28.99 28.53
C LEU A 223 7.63 27.80 27.96
N THR A 224 7.54 26.65 28.63
CA THR A 224 7.96 25.36 28.09
C THR A 224 6.71 24.52 27.80
N ILE A 225 6.57 24.06 26.57
CA ILE A 225 5.46 23.22 26.11
C ILE A 225 5.99 21.80 25.97
N LYS A 226 5.39 20.87 26.71
CA LYS A 226 5.72 19.45 26.68
C LYS A 226 4.57 18.67 26.08
N GLU A 227 4.90 17.74 25.20
CA GLU A 227 3.97 16.81 24.57
C GLU A 227 4.61 15.43 24.53
N GLU A 228 3.87 14.39 24.93
CA GLU A 228 4.42 13.03 25.02
C GLU A 228 5.02 12.59 23.67
N GLY A 229 6.27 12.12 23.71
CA GLY A 229 6.99 11.68 22.51
C GLY A 229 7.54 12.79 21.61
N LYS A 230 7.46 14.07 22.02
CA LYS A 230 8.05 15.21 21.31
C LYS A 230 9.05 15.96 22.19
N GLU A 231 10.03 16.60 21.55
CA GLU A 231 10.97 17.50 22.23
C GLU A 231 10.25 18.73 22.77
N ASP A 232 10.71 19.22 23.92
CA ASP A 232 10.15 20.39 24.59
C ASP A 232 10.35 21.65 23.75
N VAL A 233 9.29 22.47 23.63
CA VAL A 233 9.35 23.76 22.92
C VAL A 233 9.39 24.90 23.94
N VAL A 234 10.45 25.70 23.89
CA VAL A 234 10.67 26.81 24.83
C VAL A 234 10.48 28.16 24.15
N HIS A 235 9.61 28.99 24.71
CA HIS A 235 9.43 30.40 24.34
C HIS A 235 9.90 31.30 25.48
N LYS A 236 10.85 32.20 25.19
CA LYS A 236 11.35 33.21 26.13
C LYS A 236 10.66 34.56 25.88
N ASP A 237 10.58 35.38 26.93
CA ASP A 237 10.11 36.78 26.90
C ASP A 237 8.71 37.00 26.31
N VAL A 238 7.79 36.05 26.51
CA VAL A 238 6.39 36.22 26.13
C VAL A 238 5.73 37.20 27.09
N THR A 239 5.10 38.25 26.59
CA THR A 239 4.59 39.35 27.43
C THR A 239 3.16 39.10 27.93
N TYR A 240 2.85 39.60 29.13
CA TYR A 240 1.48 39.70 29.65
C TYR A 240 1.27 41.05 30.35
N GLY A 241 0.03 41.54 30.43
CA GLY A 241 -0.29 42.90 30.85
C GLY A 241 -1.39 43.02 31.89
N GLU A 242 -1.56 44.23 32.45
CA GLU A 242 -2.63 44.54 33.41
C GLU A 242 -3.99 44.39 32.71
N GLY A 243 -4.75 43.38 33.11
CA GLY A 243 -6.01 43.01 32.45
C GLY A 243 -5.85 42.33 31.07
N ASP A 244 -4.62 42.03 30.64
CA ASP A 244 -4.30 41.32 29.41
C ASP A 244 -3.67 39.95 29.72
N PRO A 245 -4.49 38.91 29.90
CA PRO A 245 -4.04 37.55 30.20
C PRO A 245 -3.23 36.92 29.05
N PHE A 246 -2.41 35.93 29.38
CA PHE A 246 -1.59 35.22 28.39
C PHE A 246 -2.47 34.39 27.45
N LEU A 247 -2.51 34.78 26.17
CA LEU A 247 -3.22 34.05 25.12
C LEU A 247 -2.37 32.93 24.55
N TYR A 248 -2.81 31.69 24.76
CA TYR A 248 -2.16 30.49 24.24
C TYR A 248 -3.00 29.82 23.17
N TYR A 249 -2.39 29.46 22.04
CA TYR A 249 -3.04 28.75 20.94
C TYR A 249 -2.31 27.47 20.63
N PHE A 250 -3.06 26.39 20.41
CA PHE A 250 -2.52 25.12 19.94
C PHE A 250 -3.42 24.49 18.88
N GLY A 251 -2.83 23.68 17.99
CA GLY A 251 -3.58 22.98 16.94
C GLY A 251 -4.32 21.77 17.53
N ALA A 252 -5.64 21.71 17.32
CA ALA A 252 -6.45 20.53 17.56
C ALA A 252 -6.11 19.41 16.58
N GLU A 253 -6.10 18.17 17.07
CA GLU A 253 -5.80 16.98 16.30
C GLU A 253 -6.97 15.97 16.39
N PRO A 254 -7.22 15.20 15.31
CA PRO A 254 -8.10 14.03 15.36
C PRO A 254 -7.79 13.12 16.55
N GLY A 255 -8.82 12.76 17.32
CA GLY A 255 -8.63 11.93 18.52
C GLY A 255 -8.20 12.69 19.79
N GLY A 256 -8.01 14.01 19.69
CA GLY A 256 -7.65 14.89 20.80
C GLY A 256 -6.14 15.14 20.92
N ARG A 257 -5.77 16.00 21.87
CA ARG A 257 -4.38 16.39 22.13
C ARG A 257 -4.20 16.82 23.58
N THR A 258 -3.08 16.46 24.22
CA THR A 258 -2.78 16.88 25.58
C THR A 258 -1.40 17.53 25.63
N LEU A 259 -1.32 18.71 26.24
CA LEU A 259 -0.10 19.51 26.35
C LEU A 259 0.12 19.90 27.82
N THR A 260 1.36 19.80 28.28
CA THR A 260 1.76 20.33 29.59
C THR A 260 2.52 21.64 29.38
N LEU A 261 2.06 22.70 30.01
CA LEU A 261 2.65 24.03 29.98
C LEU A 261 3.34 24.28 31.31
N GLU A 262 4.67 24.40 31.30
CA GLU A 262 5.42 24.94 32.42
C GLU A 262 5.62 26.43 32.18
N ILE A 263 5.06 27.26 33.08
CA ILE A 263 5.05 28.71 32.93
C ILE A 263 5.85 29.31 34.07
N VAL A 264 6.95 29.98 33.72
CA VAL A 264 7.76 30.75 34.67
C VAL A 264 7.43 32.23 34.51
N TRP A 265 6.78 32.80 35.52
CA TRP A 265 6.37 34.20 35.58
C TRP A 265 7.50 35.08 36.12
N ASN A 266 7.95 36.04 35.31
CA ASN A 266 8.97 37.04 35.65
C ASN A 266 10.25 36.46 36.25
N ALA A 267 10.63 35.24 35.86
CA ALA A 267 11.76 34.50 36.42
C ALA A 267 11.69 34.29 37.96
N THR A 268 10.50 34.34 38.57
CA THR A 268 10.34 34.26 40.04
C THR A 268 9.43 33.14 40.49
N HIS A 269 8.31 32.95 39.77
CA HIS A 269 7.29 31.98 40.14
C HIS A 269 7.09 30.97 39.02
N LYS A 270 6.82 29.71 39.35
CA LYS A 270 6.56 28.65 38.40
C LYS A 270 5.18 28.04 38.66
N GLU A 271 4.47 27.72 37.59
CA GLU A 271 3.31 26.83 37.65
C GLU A 271 3.36 25.80 36.52
N THR A 272 2.58 24.73 36.69
CA THR A 272 2.34 23.73 35.64
C THR A 272 0.85 23.65 35.36
N LEU A 273 0.47 23.80 34.09
CA LEU A 273 -0.90 23.69 33.60
C LEU A 273 -0.99 22.61 32.52
N VAL A 274 -1.98 21.73 32.59
CA VAL A 274 -2.28 20.81 31.49
C VAL A 274 -3.42 21.39 30.66
N VAL A 275 -3.25 21.46 29.34
CA VAL A 275 -4.32 21.79 28.41
C VAL A 275 -4.62 20.56 27.58
N LYS A 276 -5.86 20.10 27.65
CA LYS A 276 -6.34 18.87 27.01
C LYS A 276 -7.50 19.18 26.08
N TYR A 277 -7.31 18.96 24.80
CA TYR A 277 -8.39 18.92 23.82
C TYR A 277 -8.87 17.49 23.63
N VAL A 278 -10.18 17.29 23.67
CA VAL A 278 -10.86 16.02 23.40
C VAL A 278 -11.73 16.20 22.17
N ASP A 279 -11.41 15.46 21.11
CA ASP A 279 -12.25 15.37 19.92
C ASP A 279 -13.49 14.54 20.24
N THR A 280 -14.68 15.14 20.13
CA THR A 280 -15.97 14.49 20.39
C THR A 280 -16.62 13.95 19.11
N THR A 281 -15.86 13.84 18.01
CA THR A 281 -16.37 13.28 16.75
C THR A 281 -16.81 11.82 16.95
N GLU A 282 -18.10 11.56 16.79
CA GLU A 282 -18.66 10.21 16.85
C GLU A 282 -18.31 9.41 15.58
N PRO A 283 -17.94 8.12 15.72
CA PRO A 283 -17.65 7.27 14.57
C PRO A 283 -18.94 6.91 13.82
N VAL A 284 -18.89 7.02 12.49
CA VAL A 284 -19.99 6.64 11.59
C VAL A 284 -19.56 5.52 10.64
N TYR A 285 -20.48 4.66 10.25
CA TYR A 285 -20.18 3.51 9.40
C TYR A 285 -21.23 3.33 8.31
N GLY A 286 -20.75 3.15 7.08
CA GLY A 286 -21.59 2.77 5.96
C GLY A 286 -22.00 1.30 6.02
N SER A 287 -22.67 0.86 4.97
CA SER A 287 -23.11 -0.53 4.82
C SER A 287 -22.80 -1.05 3.42
N MET A 288 -22.75 -2.38 3.29
CA MET A 288 -22.56 -3.05 2.01
C MET A 288 -23.59 -4.15 1.80
N THR A 289 -24.16 -4.19 0.60
CA THR A 289 -24.99 -5.31 0.12
C THR A 289 -24.40 -5.87 -1.17
N ALA A 290 -24.33 -7.19 -1.28
CA ALA A 290 -23.94 -7.86 -2.51
C ALA A 290 -25.17 -8.00 -3.42
N TYR A 291 -24.96 -7.81 -4.73
CA TYR A 291 -25.97 -8.20 -5.71
C TYR A 291 -26.13 -9.73 -5.71
N PRO A 292 -27.36 -10.26 -5.91
CA PRO A 292 -27.63 -11.69 -5.74
C PRO A 292 -27.08 -12.57 -6.87
N TYR A 293 -26.52 -11.98 -7.92
CA TYR A 293 -25.85 -12.71 -9.01
C TYR A 293 -24.64 -13.49 -8.48
N ALA A 294 -24.31 -14.61 -9.13
CA ALA A 294 -23.21 -15.48 -8.74
C ALA A 294 -23.21 -15.91 -7.24
N ASN A 295 -24.40 -16.05 -6.65
CA ASN A 295 -24.59 -16.36 -5.23
C ASN A 295 -23.93 -15.33 -4.29
N GLY A 296 -23.91 -14.05 -4.67
CA GLY A 296 -23.33 -12.99 -3.86
C GLY A 296 -23.95 -12.85 -2.48
N VAL A 297 -23.12 -12.95 -1.43
CA VAL A 297 -23.55 -12.77 -0.04
C VAL A 297 -22.60 -11.81 0.67
N ALA A 298 -23.14 -10.73 1.23
CA ALA A 298 -22.39 -9.81 2.10
C ALA A 298 -22.51 -10.21 3.56
N THR A 299 -21.38 -10.21 4.26
CA THR A 299 -21.27 -10.47 5.70
C THR A 299 -20.55 -9.29 6.36
N LYS A 300 -20.91 -9.02 7.61
CA LYS A 300 -20.32 -7.95 8.42
C LYS A 300 -19.46 -8.56 9.51
N ASP A 301 -18.23 -8.06 9.67
CA ASP A 301 -17.34 -8.40 10.77
C ASP A 301 -16.85 -7.10 11.45
N GLY A 302 -17.23 -6.91 12.71
CA GLY A 302 -17.10 -5.62 13.38
C GLY A 302 -17.81 -4.53 12.57
N ASN A 303 -17.06 -3.55 12.07
CA ASN A 303 -17.57 -2.52 11.16
C ASN A 303 -17.25 -2.79 9.69
N ASN A 304 -16.41 -3.78 9.37
CA ASN A 304 -16.02 -4.08 7.99
C ASN A 304 -17.00 -5.03 7.33
N TYR A 305 -16.96 -5.10 6.00
CA TYR A 305 -17.81 -5.99 5.22
C TYR A 305 -17.00 -6.85 4.26
N THR A 306 -17.44 -8.09 4.06
CA THR A 306 -16.94 -8.98 3.01
C THR A 306 -18.10 -9.55 2.21
N ALA A 307 -18.11 -9.32 0.90
CA ALA A 307 -19.01 -9.92 -0.07
C ALA A 307 -18.31 -11.10 -0.73
N THR A 308 -18.91 -12.30 -0.67
CA THR A 308 -18.36 -13.51 -1.30
C THR A 308 -19.26 -13.94 -2.46
N PHE A 309 -18.66 -14.22 -3.61
CA PHE A 309 -19.34 -14.72 -4.82
C PHE A 309 -18.78 -16.09 -5.18
N SER A 310 -19.64 -17.08 -5.39
CA SER A 310 -19.24 -18.50 -5.54
C SER A 310 -19.89 -19.23 -6.71
N GLY A 311 -20.84 -18.60 -7.38
CA GLY A 311 -21.48 -19.15 -8.58
C GLY A 311 -20.70 -18.84 -9.86
N GLU A 312 -21.39 -19.00 -10.99
CA GLU A 312 -20.93 -18.53 -12.29
C GLU A 312 -21.02 -16.99 -12.35
N ILE A 313 -19.89 -16.34 -12.65
CA ILE A 313 -19.79 -14.88 -12.73
C ILE A 313 -20.28 -14.41 -14.11
N PRO A 314 -21.37 -13.64 -14.17
CA PRO A 314 -21.95 -13.24 -15.44
C PRO A 314 -21.07 -12.25 -16.21
N TRP A 315 -21.18 -12.30 -17.52
CA TRP A 315 -20.51 -11.39 -18.44
C TRP A 315 -21.37 -10.17 -18.73
N TYR A 316 -20.78 -8.98 -18.68
CA TYR A 316 -21.48 -7.73 -18.98
C TYR A 316 -20.78 -6.95 -20.10
N GLU A 317 -21.59 -6.31 -20.94
CA GLU A 317 -21.11 -5.30 -21.88
C GLU A 317 -20.50 -4.09 -21.14
N ALA A 318 -19.70 -3.29 -21.86
CA ALA A 318 -19.14 -2.06 -21.32
C ALA A 318 -20.26 -1.10 -20.88
N ASN A 319 -20.13 -0.53 -19.69
CA ASN A 319 -21.02 0.52 -19.21
C ASN A 319 -20.30 1.85 -19.30
N THR A 320 -20.53 2.54 -20.40
CA THR A 320 -19.94 3.84 -20.73
C THR A 320 -20.99 4.70 -21.42
N GLY A 321 -20.91 6.02 -21.27
CA GLY A 321 -21.84 6.93 -21.95
C GLY A 321 -22.18 8.16 -21.12
N GLU A 322 -23.02 9.02 -21.69
CA GLU A 322 -23.52 10.22 -21.02
C GLU A 322 -24.34 9.83 -19.78
N GLY A 323 -23.99 10.38 -18.61
CA GLY A 323 -24.66 10.09 -17.33
C GLY A 323 -24.05 8.94 -16.52
N VAL A 324 -23.06 8.21 -17.03
CA VAL A 324 -22.34 7.18 -16.26
C VAL A 324 -21.20 7.84 -15.47
N LYS A 325 -21.33 7.92 -14.15
CA LYS A 325 -20.31 8.49 -13.26
C LYS A 325 -19.12 7.54 -13.05
N PHE A 326 -19.38 6.22 -13.01
CA PHE A 326 -18.35 5.21 -12.80
C PHE A 326 -18.25 4.22 -13.98
N PRO A 327 -17.51 4.59 -15.06
CA PRO A 327 -17.44 3.79 -16.28
C PRO A 327 -16.68 2.48 -16.06
N ARG A 328 -17.06 1.44 -16.81
CA ARG A 328 -16.43 0.12 -16.75
C ARG A 328 -16.35 -0.53 -18.12
N ALA A 329 -15.26 -1.23 -18.39
CA ALA A 329 -15.09 -2.05 -19.58
C ALA A 329 -16.00 -3.29 -19.53
N GLU A 330 -16.20 -3.94 -20.68
CA GLU A 330 -16.86 -5.23 -20.74
C GLU A 330 -16.09 -6.33 -19.99
N GLY A 331 -16.75 -7.43 -19.66
CA GLY A 331 -16.14 -8.60 -19.00
C GLY A 331 -17.00 -9.19 -17.88
N ASN A 332 -16.49 -10.24 -17.23
CA ASN A 332 -17.15 -10.87 -16.10
C ASN A 332 -17.06 -9.96 -14.86
N ARG A 333 -18.20 -9.67 -14.22
CA ARG A 333 -18.23 -8.73 -13.10
C ARG A 333 -19.16 -9.20 -12.00
N VAL A 334 -18.81 -8.84 -10.78
CA VAL A 334 -19.68 -8.94 -9.60
C VAL A 334 -19.91 -7.55 -9.06
N GLY A 335 -21.05 -7.32 -8.44
CA GLY A 335 -21.44 -5.99 -7.97
C GLY A 335 -21.71 -5.99 -6.47
N VAL A 336 -21.28 -4.93 -5.80
CA VAL A 336 -21.76 -4.56 -4.47
C VAL A 336 -22.28 -3.14 -4.47
N LYS A 337 -23.25 -2.86 -3.61
CA LYS A 337 -23.72 -1.51 -3.29
C LYS A 337 -23.13 -1.12 -1.94
N ILE A 338 -22.34 -0.04 -1.91
CA ILE A 338 -21.78 0.55 -0.69
C ILE A 338 -22.53 1.83 -0.40
N SER A 339 -23.25 1.87 0.72
CA SER A 339 -24.07 3.01 1.14
C SER A 339 -23.38 3.81 2.24
N ALA A 340 -23.48 5.13 2.16
CA ALA A 340 -23.06 6.04 3.22
C ALA A 340 -23.82 5.75 4.54
N PRO A 341 -23.25 6.12 5.69
CA PRO A 341 -24.00 6.09 6.94
C PRO A 341 -25.29 6.93 6.81
N ALA A 342 -26.36 6.51 7.50
CA ALA A 342 -27.62 7.25 7.48
C ALA A 342 -27.43 8.69 7.95
N ASP A 343 -28.06 9.63 7.26
CA ASP A 343 -28.03 11.09 7.54
C ASP A 343 -26.61 11.71 7.52
N PHE A 344 -25.60 11.01 6.99
CA PHE A 344 -24.24 11.52 6.87
C PHE A 344 -24.10 12.44 5.66
N ASP A 345 -23.52 13.63 5.88
CA ASP A 345 -23.13 14.55 4.82
C ASP A 345 -21.88 14.03 4.11
N THR A 346 -22.06 13.45 2.92
CA THR A 346 -20.99 12.81 2.14
C THR A 346 -19.92 13.80 1.66
N SER A 347 -20.17 15.11 1.71
CA SER A 347 -19.13 16.12 1.48
C SER A 347 -18.06 16.16 2.58
N LYS A 348 -18.36 15.57 3.76
CA LYS A 348 -17.44 15.45 4.89
C LYS A 348 -16.56 14.20 4.86
N ILE A 349 -16.69 13.33 3.86
CA ILE A 349 -15.82 12.15 3.71
C ILE A 349 -14.36 12.60 3.62
N VAL A 350 -13.51 12.00 4.44
CA VAL A 350 -12.09 12.36 4.51
C VAL A 350 -11.31 11.73 3.38
N GLN A 351 -11.58 10.45 3.06
CA GLN A 351 -10.86 9.72 2.02
C GLN A 351 -11.67 8.53 1.49
N ILE A 352 -11.53 8.26 0.19
CA ILE A 352 -12.04 7.05 -0.47
C ILE A 352 -10.89 6.42 -1.26
N LYS A 353 -10.56 5.18 -0.92
CA LYS A 353 -9.56 4.37 -1.61
C LYS A 353 -10.22 3.12 -2.20
N ILE A 354 -10.03 2.86 -3.49
CA ILE A 354 -10.53 1.65 -4.17
C ILE A 354 -9.35 1.02 -4.92
N GLY A 355 -8.98 -0.20 -4.52
CA GLY A 355 -7.73 -0.82 -4.95
C GLY A 355 -6.53 0.05 -4.57
N ASP A 356 -5.67 0.34 -5.55
CA ASP A 356 -4.46 1.15 -5.34
C ASP A 356 -4.68 2.66 -5.41
N LYS A 357 -5.86 3.12 -5.85
CA LYS A 357 -6.17 4.53 -6.09
C LYS A 357 -6.91 5.15 -4.90
N ASP A 358 -6.44 6.30 -4.41
CA ASP A 358 -6.84 6.94 -3.15
C ASP A 358 -7.37 8.39 -3.28
N ASP A 359 -7.64 8.83 -4.51
CA ASP A 359 -8.09 10.18 -4.88
C ASP A 359 -9.55 10.22 -5.34
N TYR A 360 -10.35 9.20 -5.02
CA TYR A 360 -11.77 9.19 -5.34
C TYR A 360 -12.53 10.21 -4.48
N THR A 361 -13.45 10.94 -5.10
CA THR A 361 -14.43 11.78 -4.38
C THR A 361 -15.82 11.19 -4.53
N TRP A 362 -16.65 11.32 -3.49
CA TRP A 362 -18.00 10.73 -3.50
C TRP A 362 -18.84 11.21 -4.68
N GLU A 363 -18.83 12.51 -4.98
CA GLU A 363 -19.55 13.11 -6.11
C GLU A 363 -19.23 12.47 -7.48
N THR A 364 -18.00 11.97 -7.64
CA THR A 364 -17.53 11.36 -8.90
C THR A 364 -17.90 9.89 -9.05
N ILE A 365 -18.28 9.21 -7.96
CA ILE A 365 -18.58 7.77 -7.98
C ILE A 365 -19.99 7.44 -7.52
N GLU A 366 -20.70 8.37 -6.87
CA GLU A 366 -22.05 8.15 -6.37
C GLU A 366 -23.04 7.75 -7.47
N ASP A 367 -24.00 6.91 -7.10
CA ASP A 367 -25.08 6.45 -7.95
C ASP A 367 -26.44 6.84 -7.35
N GLY A 368 -27.49 6.79 -8.18
CA GLY A 368 -28.86 6.99 -7.74
C GLY A 368 -29.11 8.36 -7.09
N ASP A 369 -29.48 8.36 -5.82
CA ASP A 369 -29.83 9.56 -5.04
C ASP A 369 -28.63 10.18 -4.31
N GLY A 370 -27.42 9.69 -4.56
CA GLY A 370 -26.18 10.15 -3.91
C GLY A 370 -25.90 9.49 -2.56
N SER A 371 -26.78 8.59 -2.06
CA SER A 371 -26.57 7.92 -0.77
C SER A 371 -25.69 6.67 -0.85
N TYR A 372 -25.32 6.22 -2.04
CA TYR A 372 -24.50 5.03 -2.28
C TYR A 372 -23.73 5.13 -3.59
N PHE A 373 -22.80 4.20 -3.79
CA PHE A 373 -22.26 3.88 -5.10
C PHE A 373 -22.25 2.37 -5.32
N GLU A 374 -22.22 1.97 -6.59
CA GLU A 374 -22.11 0.59 -7.00
C GLU A 374 -20.72 0.26 -7.51
N TRP A 375 -20.09 -0.73 -6.88
CA TRP A 375 -18.76 -1.16 -7.25
C TRP A 375 -18.80 -2.51 -7.95
N TRP A 376 -18.36 -2.48 -9.22
CA TRP A 376 -18.40 -3.61 -10.14
C TRP A 376 -17.00 -3.99 -10.65
N PRO A 377 -16.11 -4.58 -9.83
CA PRO A 377 -14.77 -4.96 -10.28
C PRO A 377 -14.80 -5.98 -11.42
N LEU A 378 -13.75 -5.97 -12.26
CA LEU A 378 -13.54 -6.95 -13.32
C LEU A 378 -12.96 -8.23 -12.72
N VAL A 379 -13.65 -9.34 -12.89
CA VAL A 379 -13.20 -10.66 -12.47
C VAL A 379 -12.60 -11.37 -13.67
N THR A 380 -11.34 -11.79 -13.56
CA THR A 380 -10.62 -12.50 -14.62
C THR A 380 -10.31 -13.94 -14.24
N GLU A 381 -10.42 -14.31 -12.96
CA GLU A 381 -10.20 -15.66 -12.46
C GLU A 381 -10.87 -15.89 -11.09
N ALA A 382 -11.02 -17.16 -10.72
CA ALA A 382 -11.46 -17.54 -9.38
C ALA A 382 -10.39 -17.20 -8.32
N GLY A 383 -10.79 -17.03 -7.06
CA GLY A 383 -9.87 -16.72 -5.96
C GLY A 383 -9.47 -15.23 -5.85
N GLN A 384 -9.87 -14.37 -6.79
CA GLN A 384 -9.56 -12.93 -6.74
C GLN A 384 -10.21 -12.22 -5.55
N GLU A 385 -9.51 -11.21 -5.04
CA GLU A 385 -9.98 -10.34 -3.96
C GLU A 385 -9.82 -8.87 -4.36
N PHE A 386 -10.81 -8.04 -4.01
CA PHE A 386 -10.80 -6.60 -4.22
C PHE A 386 -11.11 -5.89 -2.91
N THR A 387 -10.43 -4.77 -2.65
CA THR A 387 -10.64 -3.97 -1.44
C THR A 387 -10.95 -2.50 -1.73
N ALA A 388 -11.87 -1.93 -0.96
CA ALA A 388 -12.10 -0.50 -0.86
C ALA A 388 -12.07 -0.07 0.61
N THR A 389 -11.43 1.06 0.91
CA THR A 389 -11.34 1.64 2.26
C THR A 389 -11.90 3.05 2.22
N ILE A 390 -12.84 3.34 3.13
CA ILE A 390 -13.47 4.66 3.24
C ILE A 390 -13.21 5.18 4.65
N LYS A 391 -12.59 6.35 4.73
CA LYS A 391 -12.47 7.13 5.96
C LYS A 391 -13.59 8.16 5.98
N TRP A 392 -14.67 7.83 6.68
CA TRP A 392 -15.87 8.66 6.72
C TRP A 392 -15.62 9.98 7.45
N ASN A 393 -14.95 9.93 8.60
CA ASN A 393 -14.55 11.11 9.36
C ASN A 393 -13.22 10.87 10.12
N SER A 394 -12.83 11.77 11.03
CA SER A 394 -11.61 11.60 11.84
C SER A 394 -11.64 10.38 12.77
N ALA A 395 -12.84 9.92 13.15
CA ALA A 395 -13.07 8.86 14.14
C ALA A 395 -13.39 7.49 13.54
N SER A 396 -13.69 7.39 12.24
CA SER A 396 -14.05 6.13 11.60
C SER A 396 -13.43 5.89 10.22
N GLU A 397 -12.90 4.68 10.07
CA GLU A 397 -12.40 4.11 8.84
C GLU A 397 -12.97 2.70 8.68
N GLN A 398 -13.37 2.35 7.45
CA GLN A 398 -14.09 1.11 7.16
C GLN A 398 -13.54 0.47 5.90
N THR A 399 -13.36 -0.85 5.93
CA THR A 399 -12.92 -1.66 4.79
C THR A 399 -14.05 -2.53 4.25
N PHE A 400 -14.18 -2.53 2.93
CA PHE A 400 -15.13 -3.31 2.14
C PHE A 400 -14.35 -4.24 1.21
N THR A 401 -14.63 -5.54 1.31
CA THR A 401 -13.92 -6.56 0.55
C THR A 401 -14.89 -7.33 -0.34
N ILE A 402 -14.48 -7.60 -1.58
CA ILE A 402 -15.14 -8.56 -2.48
C ILE A 402 -14.21 -9.75 -2.64
N LYS A 403 -14.71 -10.97 -2.42
CA LYS A 403 -13.99 -12.23 -2.61
C LYS A 403 -14.68 -13.09 -3.65
N ILE A 404 -13.92 -13.57 -4.62
CA ILE A 404 -14.34 -14.58 -5.58
C ILE A 404 -13.89 -15.92 -5.04
N ALA A 405 -14.81 -16.84 -4.82
CA ALA A 405 -14.47 -18.17 -4.29
C ALA A 405 -13.62 -18.95 -5.30
N GLU A 406 -12.75 -19.83 -4.79
CA GLU A 406 -11.89 -20.73 -5.59
C GLU A 406 -12.68 -21.63 -6.58
N GLY A 407 -13.94 -21.95 -6.25
CA GLY A 407 -14.82 -22.76 -7.09
C GLY A 407 -15.70 -21.98 -8.05
N ALA A 408 -15.58 -20.65 -8.12
CA ALA A 408 -16.38 -19.84 -9.03
C ALA A 408 -15.97 -20.09 -10.50
N THR A 409 -16.93 -20.00 -11.42
CA THR A 409 -16.70 -20.10 -12.86
C THR A 409 -16.98 -18.76 -13.53
N LEU A 410 -16.50 -18.55 -14.75
CA LEU A 410 -16.79 -17.34 -15.52
C LEU A 410 -17.71 -17.71 -16.68
N GLU A 411 -18.79 -16.93 -16.87
CA GLU A 411 -19.63 -17.03 -18.06
C GLU A 411 -18.79 -16.71 -19.31
N VAL A 412 -18.95 -17.50 -20.36
CA VAL A 412 -18.27 -17.29 -21.63
C VAL A 412 -18.77 -16.01 -22.29
N ASN A 413 -17.86 -15.21 -22.85
CA ASN A 413 -18.22 -14.04 -23.66
C ASN A 413 -19.29 -14.42 -24.71
N PRO A 414 -20.44 -13.72 -24.77
CA PRO A 414 -21.51 -14.02 -25.73
C PRO A 414 -21.05 -14.07 -27.20
N ALA A 415 -20.08 -13.24 -27.62
CA ALA A 415 -19.53 -13.26 -28.97
C ALA A 415 -18.71 -14.54 -29.25
N VAL A 416 -17.97 -15.02 -28.25
CA VAL A 416 -17.24 -16.31 -28.32
C VAL A 416 -18.24 -17.46 -28.36
N GLN A 417 -19.30 -17.41 -27.55
CA GLN A 417 -20.36 -18.41 -27.57
C GLN A 417 -21.06 -18.47 -28.94
N ALA A 418 -21.30 -17.32 -29.58
CA ALA A 418 -21.87 -17.26 -30.92
C ALA A 418 -20.99 -17.94 -31.98
N LEU A 419 -19.65 -17.84 -31.87
CA LEU A 419 -18.73 -18.58 -32.75
C LEU A 419 -18.85 -20.10 -32.53
N ILE A 420 -18.95 -20.56 -31.27
CA ILE A 420 -19.10 -21.99 -30.93
C ILE A 420 -20.43 -22.54 -31.47
N ASP A 421 -21.54 -21.86 -31.20
CA ASP A 421 -22.88 -22.26 -31.65
C ASP A 421 -22.96 -22.29 -33.18
N PHE A 422 -22.24 -21.40 -33.85
CA PHE A 422 -22.19 -21.35 -35.31
C PHE A 422 -21.52 -22.58 -35.94
N LEU A 423 -20.59 -23.27 -35.25
CA LEU A 423 -19.97 -24.49 -35.77
C LEU A 423 -21.03 -25.56 -36.11
N GLY A 424 -22.04 -25.70 -35.25
CA GLY A 424 -23.18 -26.59 -35.45
C GLY A 424 -24.13 -26.09 -36.54
N THR A 425 -24.37 -24.78 -36.61
CA THR A 425 -25.24 -24.15 -37.62
C THR A 425 -24.65 -24.28 -39.03
N ALA A 426 -23.34 -24.08 -39.18
CA ALA A 426 -22.62 -24.14 -40.45
C ALA A 426 -22.86 -25.46 -41.20
N LYS A 427 -23.02 -26.58 -40.50
CA LYS A 427 -23.22 -27.89 -41.15
C LYS A 427 -24.54 -27.99 -41.93
N GLY A 428 -25.55 -27.19 -41.56
CA GLY A 428 -26.84 -27.11 -42.27
C GLY A 428 -26.75 -26.37 -43.61
N HIS A 429 -25.68 -25.61 -43.83
CA HIS A 429 -25.39 -24.90 -45.06
C HIS A 429 -24.72 -25.82 -46.10
N ASN A 430 -25.36 -26.96 -46.38
CA ASN A 430 -24.89 -27.94 -47.36
C ASN A 430 -25.26 -27.51 -48.79
N TYR A 431 -24.32 -26.88 -49.51
CA TYR A 431 -24.51 -26.40 -50.87
C TYR A 431 -24.05 -27.41 -51.92
N GLY A 432 -24.88 -28.41 -52.24
CA GLY A 432 -24.67 -29.27 -53.40
C GLY A 432 -25.25 -30.67 -53.27
N THR A 433 -25.30 -31.38 -54.39
CA THR A 433 -25.84 -32.76 -54.47
C THR A 433 -24.80 -33.79 -54.92
N ALA A 434 -23.53 -33.39 -55.08
CA ALA A 434 -22.51 -34.36 -55.52
C ALA A 434 -22.05 -35.24 -54.35
N THR A 435 -21.68 -36.46 -54.71
CA THR A 435 -21.50 -37.59 -53.79
C THR A 435 -20.03 -37.85 -53.44
N ASN A 436 -19.13 -36.96 -53.83
CA ASN A 436 -17.69 -37.07 -53.62
C ASN A 436 -17.20 -36.37 -52.33
N TRP A 437 -18.09 -36.16 -51.37
CA TRP A 437 -17.82 -35.71 -50.00
C TRP A 437 -18.89 -36.25 -49.04
N LEU A 438 -18.62 -36.22 -47.74
CA LEU A 438 -19.57 -36.64 -46.70
C LEU A 438 -20.65 -35.56 -46.52
N ASP A 439 -21.92 -35.96 -46.41
CA ASP A 439 -23.01 -35.03 -46.07
C ASP A 439 -22.69 -34.29 -44.76
N LEU A 440 -22.64 -32.95 -44.82
CA LEU A 440 -22.27 -32.12 -43.68
C LEU A 440 -23.24 -32.29 -42.50
N ASN A 441 -24.49 -32.70 -42.74
CA ASN A 441 -25.44 -33.00 -41.67
C ASN A 441 -25.00 -34.18 -40.78
N LYS A 442 -24.12 -35.05 -41.29
CA LYS A 442 -23.54 -36.18 -40.55
C LYS A 442 -22.35 -35.77 -39.67
N LEU A 443 -21.89 -34.52 -39.73
CA LEU A 443 -20.88 -34.01 -38.82
C LEU A 443 -21.44 -33.87 -37.41
N THR A 444 -20.65 -34.28 -36.42
CA THR A 444 -20.91 -34.05 -35.01
C THR A 444 -20.09 -32.86 -34.51
N VAL A 445 -20.69 -32.02 -33.68
CA VAL A 445 -20.03 -30.84 -33.10
C VAL A 445 -20.14 -30.97 -31.59
N ALA A 446 -18.99 -30.90 -30.92
CA ALA A 446 -18.88 -30.88 -29.47
C ALA A 446 -17.92 -29.75 -29.09
N GLU A 447 -18.46 -28.69 -28.47
CA GLU A 447 -17.73 -27.46 -28.17
C GLU A 447 -17.00 -26.94 -29.42
N THR A 448 -15.67 -26.89 -29.41
CA THR A 448 -14.84 -26.43 -30.52
C THR A 448 -14.33 -27.54 -31.45
N THR A 449 -14.82 -28.77 -31.29
CA THR A 449 -14.44 -29.91 -32.12
C THR A 449 -15.55 -30.30 -33.08
N VAL A 450 -15.20 -30.36 -34.37
CA VAL A 450 -16.07 -30.82 -35.46
C VAL A 450 -15.55 -32.17 -35.96
N THR A 451 -16.33 -33.23 -35.81
CA THR A 451 -15.93 -34.58 -36.19
C THR A 451 -16.70 -35.08 -37.41
N ALA A 452 -15.95 -35.58 -38.40
CA ALA A 452 -16.43 -36.28 -39.57
C ALA A 452 -16.12 -37.77 -39.44
N ASP A 453 -17.15 -38.61 -39.33
CA ASP A 453 -17.00 -40.07 -39.28
C ASP A 453 -17.06 -40.67 -40.70
N PHE A 454 -15.96 -41.27 -41.14
CA PHE A 454 -15.80 -41.84 -42.46
C PHE A 454 -16.04 -43.37 -42.52
N SER A 455 -16.64 -43.96 -41.48
CA SER A 455 -16.86 -45.42 -41.37
C SER A 455 -17.99 -46.00 -42.24
N THR A 456 -18.82 -45.16 -42.88
CA THR A 456 -20.07 -45.61 -43.52
C THR A 456 -19.90 -46.15 -44.94
N GLU A 457 -20.81 -47.02 -45.40
CA GLU A 457 -20.80 -47.56 -46.78
C GLU A 457 -21.00 -46.47 -47.85
N GLU A 458 -21.70 -45.38 -47.52
CA GLU A 458 -21.84 -44.22 -48.41
C GLU A 458 -20.49 -43.54 -48.66
N VAL A 459 -19.60 -43.53 -47.67
CA VAL A 459 -18.24 -42.98 -47.81
C VAL A 459 -17.45 -43.81 -48.80
N LYS A 460 -17.50 -45.15 -48.71
CA LYS A 460 -16.85 -46.04 -49.68
C LYS A 460 -17.35 -45.80 -51.10
N THR A 461 -18.67 -45.63 -51.25
CA THR A 461 -19.31 -45.30 -52.53
C THR A 461 -18.82 -43.94 -53.07
N GLY A 462 -18.74 -42.94 -52.21
CA GLY A 462 -18.26 -41.61 -52.59
C GLY A 462 -16.78 -41.56 -52.95
N ILE A 463 -15.93 -42.33 -52.28
CA ILE A 463 -14.52 -42.54 -52.64
C ILE A 463 -14.43 -43.22 -54.01
N LYS A 464 -15.27 -44.24 -54.26
CA LYS A 464 -15.34 -44.91 -55.58
C LYS A 464 -15.67 -43.93 -56.69
N VAL A 465 -16.58 -42.97 -56.48
CA VAL A 465 -16.91 -41.93 -57.48
C VAL A 465 -15.67 -41.11 -57.86
N ILE A 466 -14.79 -40.80 -56.90
CA ILE A 466 -13.53 -40.10 -57.18
C ILE A 466 -12.58 -41.03 -57.95
N TYR A 467 -12.42 -42.27 -57.50
CA TYR A 467 -11.54 -43.26 -58.15
C TYR A 467 -11.95 -43.53 -59.60
N ASP A 468 -13.22 -43.81 -59.86
CA ASP A 468 -13.77 -44.05 -61.20
C ASP A 468 -13.55 -42.84 -62.12
N LYS A 469 -13.58 -41.62 -61.55
CA LYS A 469 -13.26 -40.39 -62.29
C LYS A 469 -11.77 -40.33 -62.67
N LEU A 470 -10.86 -40.76 -61.80
CA LEU A 470 -9.43 -40.84 -62.11
C LEU A 470 -9.16 -41.83 -63.24
N VAL A 471 -9.83 -42.98 -63.21
CA VAL A 471 -9.78 -43.99 -64.29
C VAL A 471 -10.30 -43.39 -65.60
N LYS A 472 -11.51 -42.81 -65.57
CA LYS A 472 -12.16 -42.22 -66.75
C LYS A 472 -11.35 -41.09 -67.39
N ASP A 473 -10.72 -40.27 -66.56
CA ASP A 473 -9.91 -39.13 -67.00
C ASP A 473 -8.47 -39.57 -67.37
N ASN A 474 -8.15 -40.88 -67.36
CA ASN A 474 -6.85 -41.47 -67.65
C ASN A 474 -5.70 -40.84 -66.83
N ARG A 475 -5.97 -40.61 -65.53
CA ARG A 475 -5.03 -39.96 -64.59
C ARG A 475 -4.18 -40.94 -63.78
N ILE A 476 -4.49 -42.23 -63.84
CA ILE A 476 -3.75 -43.28 -63.14
C ILE A 476 -2.65 -43.75 -64.08
N GLY A 477 -1.38 -43.63 -63.65
CA GLY A 477 -0.22 -44.12 -64.38
C GLY A 477 -0.15 -45.65 -64.38
N GLU A 478 0.73 -46.20 -65.22
CA GLU A 478 0.98 -47.66 -65.27
C GLU A 478 1.46 -48.23 -63.93
N ASP A 479 2.02 -47.38 -63.07
CA ASP A 479 2.46 -47.71 -61.70
C ASP A 479 1.34 -47.65 -60.65
N GLY A 480 0.08 -47.44 -61.08
CA GLY A 480 -1.08 -47.32 -60.20
C GLY A 480 -1.16 -46.00 -59.43
N LYS A 481 -0.33 -45.01 -59.77
CA LYS A 481 -0.25 -43.74 -59.05
C LYS A 481 -0.89 -42.59 -59.81
N VAL A 482 -1.28 -41.57 -59.06
CA VAL A 482 -1.76 -40.29 -59.56
C VAL A 482 -0.79 -39.22 -59.11
N THR A 483 -0.36 -38.37 -60.04
CA THR A 483 0.38 -37.16 -59.69
C THR A 483 -0.62 -36.07 -59.32
N GLY A 484 -0.55 -35.62 -58.06
CA GLY A 484 -1.37 -34.55 -57.52
C GLY A 484 -0.96 -33.16 -58.03
N ALA A 485 -1.67 -32.13 -57.58
CA ALA A 485 -1.34 -30.73 -57.87
C ALA A 485 -0.03 -30.26 -57.22
N ASP A 486 0.44 -31.00 -56.22
CA ASP A 486 1.71 -30.87 -55.51
C ASP A 486 2.90 -31.52 -56.26
N ASN A 487 2.66 -32.11 -57.43
CA ASN A 487 3.62 -32.91 -58.20
C ASN A 487 4.16 -34.14 -57.46
N VAL A 488 3.46 -34.62 -56.42
CA VAL A 488 3.82 -35.85 -55.72
C VAL A 488 2.98 -37.01 -56.28
N ALA A 489 3.65 -38.12 -56.61
CA ALA A 489 2.98 -39.34 -57.05
C ALA A 489 2.47 -40.13 -55.85
N LYS A 490 1.14 -40.32 -55.76
CA LYS A 490 0.46 -41.05 -54.68
C LYS A 490 -0.34 -42.21 -55.23
N ASP A 491 -0.50 -43.28 -54.45
CA ASP A 491 -1.39 -44.39 -54.81
C ASP A 491 -2.80 -43.88 -55.14
N ALA A 492 -3.40 -44.39 -56.22
CA ALA A 492 -4.68 -43.88 -56.69
C ALA A 492 -5.84 -44.05 -55.68
N ILE A 493 -5.83 -45.12 -54.88
CA ILE A 493 -6.84 -45.35 -53.85
C ILE A 493 -6.61 -44.39 -52.69
N GLU A 494 -5.38 -44.25 -52.22
CA GLU A 494 -5.05 -43.28 -51.16
C GLU A 494 -5.34 -41.84 -51.58
N TYR A 495 -5.06 -41.49 -52.84
CA TYR A 495 -5.42 -40.19 -53.40
C TYR A 495 -6.94 -39.99 -53.39
N ALA A 496 -7.72 -41.01 -53.72
CA ALA A 496 -9.18 -40.93 -53.69
C ALA A 496 -9.73 -40.78 -52.26
N ILE A 497 -9.18 -41.51 -51.28
CA ILE A 497 -9.51 -41.39 -49.86
C ILE A 497 -9.25 -39.96 -49.37
N ASP A 498 -8.03 -39.46 -49.56
CA ASP A 498 -7.64 -38.13 -49.08
C ASP A 498 -8.42 -37.03 -49.80
N SER A 499 -8.68 -37.19 -51.10
CA SER A 499 -9.54 -36.27 -51.84
C SER A 499 -10.95 -36.21 -51.28
N TYR A 500 -11.51 -37.34 -50.84
CA TYR A 500 -12.85 -37.38 -50.24
C TYR A 500 -12.91 -36.66 -48.89
N VAL A 501 -11.93 -36.93 -48.01
CA VAL A 501 -11.79 -36.25 -46.72
C VAL A 501 -11.57 -34.75 -46.94
N MET A 502 -10.70 -34.39 -47.87
CA MET A 502 -10.37 -33.01 -48.17
C MET A 502 -11.55 -32.26 -48.81
N ASN A 503 -12.30 -32.89 -49.71
CA ASN A 503 -13.54 -32.31 -50.22
C ASN A 503 -14.54 -32.06 -49.08
N THR A 504 -14.62 -32.96 -48.10
CA THR A 504 -15.50 -32.79 -46.94
C THR A 504 -15.10 -31.58 -46.09
N PHE A 505 -13.82 -31.46 -45.74
CA PHE A 505 -13.32 -30.28 -45.03
C PHE A 505 -13.54 -28.99 -45.83
N ALA A 506 -13.21 -28.98 -47.12
CA ALA A 506 -13.37 -27.82 -47.99
C ALA A 506 -14.84 -27.38 -48.08
N ARG A 507 -15.76 -28.35 -48.08
CA ARG A 507 -17.20 -28.09 -48.04
C ARG A 507 -17.65 -27.50 -46.71
N TYR A 508 -17.15 -28.02 -45.60
CA TYR A 508 -17.45 -27.46 -44.29
C TYR A 508 -16.91 -26.01 -44.17
N MET A 509 -15.68 -25.75 -44.60
CA MET A 509 -15.12 -24.39 -44.67
C MET A 509 -15.94 -23.48 -45.59
N GLY A 510 -16.45 -24.02 -46.70
CA GLY A 510 -17.40 -23.35 -47.57
C GLY A 510 -18.67 -22.92 -46.87
N ALA A 511 -19.27 -23.87 -46.14
CA ALA A 511 -20.52 -23.66 -45.42
C ALA A 511 -20.40 -22.53 -44.38
N ILE A 512 -19.24 -22.43 -43.71
CA ILE A 512 -18.91 -21.33 -42.79
C ILE A 512 -18.94 -19.97 -43.50
N GLY A 513 -18.35 -19.86 -44.70
CA GLY A 513 -18.24 -18.56 -45.38
C GLY A 513 -19.46 -18.19 -46.26
N HIS A 514 -20.24 -19.17 -46.71
CA HIS A 514 -21.44 -18.93 -47.50
C HIS A 514 -22.68 -18.56 -46.68
N ALA A 515 -22.68 -18.83 -45.36
CA ALA A 515 -23.80 -18.47 -44.50
C ALA A 515 -23.94 -16.93 -44.41
N GLU A 516 -25.12 -16.41 -44.76
CA GLU A 516 -25.40 -14.96 -44.78
C GLU A 516 -25.16 -14.27 -43.43
N ALA A 517 -25.35 -14.99 -42.32
CA ALA A 517 -25.15 -14.51 -40.96
C ALA A 517 -23.92 -15.13 -40.27
N SER A 518 -22.87 -15.49 -41.02
CA SER A 518 -21.65 -16.06 -40.43
C SER A 518 -20.97 -15.06 -39.49
N PRO A 519 -20.80 -15.40 -38.19
CA PRO A 519 -20.00 -14.60 -37.26
C PRO A 519 -18.50 -14.71 -37.58
N VAL A 520 -18.06 -15.75 -38.29
CA VAL A 520 -16.65 -15.95 -38.66
C VAL A 520 -16.28 -15.01 -39.81
N LYS A 521 -15.33 -14.10 -39.56
CA LYS A 521 -14.82 -13.14 -40.55
C LYS A 521 -13.42 -13.47 -41.03
N THR A 522 -12.61 -14.04 -40.14
CA THR A 522 -11.26 -14.50 -40.46
C THR A 522 -11.04 -15.90 -39.95
N ILE A 523 -10.21 -16.66 -40.67
CA ILE A 523 -9.72 -17.97 -40.24
C ILE A 523 -8.21 -17.89 -40.21
N LYS A 524 -7.56 -18.26 -39.11
CA LYS A 524 -6.11 -18.40 -39.03
C LYS A 524 -5.70 -19.86 -39.09
N PHE A 525 -4.64 -20.12 -39.85
CA PHE A 525 -4.00 -21.42 -39.96
C PHE A 525 -2.49 -21.22 -40.02
N GLY A 526 -1.79 -21.72 -38.99
CA GLY A 526 -0.40 -21.30 -38.75
C GLY A 526 -0.33 -19.78 -38.53
N ASP A 527 0.66 -19.14 -39.16
CA ASP A 527 0.83 -17.67 -39.10
C ASP A 527 -0.02 -16.91 -40.14
N ALA A 528 -0.78 -17.61 -40.98
CA ALA A 528 -1.54 -17.03 -42.08
C ALA A 528 -3.01 -16.79 -41.70
N GLU A 529 -3.55 -15.64 -42.13
CA GLU A 529 -4.95 -15.25 -41.94
C GLU A 529 -5.70 -15.25 -43.28
N TYR A 530 -6.88 -15.85 -43.32
CA TYR A 530 -7.69 -16.04 -44.52
C TYR A 530 -9.01 -15.31 -44.37
N THR A 531 -9.43 -14.61 -45.43
CA THR A 531 -10.72 -13.92 -45.52
C THR A 531 -11.58 -14.52 -46.62
N TRP A 532 -12.89 -14.36 -46.49
CA TRP A 532 -13.83 -14.86 -47.49
C TRP A 532 -13.79 -14.00 -48.76
N ASN A 533 -13.44 -14.62 -49.89
CA ASN A 533 -13.35 -13.95 -51.18
C ASN A 533 -14.47 -14.41 -52.13
N SER A 534 -15.57 -13.64 -52.18
CA SER A 534 -16.75 -13.94 -53.00
C SER A 534 -16.48 -13.90 -54.51
N GLU A 535 -15.40 -13.27 -54.98
CA GLU A 535 -15.06 -13.16 -56.41
C GLU A 535 -14.50 -14.48 -56.97
N LYS A 536 -13.92 -15.34 -56.14
CA LYS A 536 -13.35 -16.63 -56.56
C LYS A 536 -14.41 -17.61 -57.04
N ASN A 537 -15.66 -17.45 -56.58
CA ASN A 537 -16.84 -18.22 -57.00
C ASN A 537 -16.61 -19.75 -57.03
N LEU A 538 -15.79 -20.27 -56.11
CA LEU A 538 -15.57 -21.71 -55.98
C LEU A 538 -16.78 -22.35 -55.31
N LYS A 539 -17.07 -23.59 -55.73
CA LYS A 539 -18.19 -24.36 -55.17
C LYS A 539 -17.92 -24.85 -53.75
N ALA A 540 -16.66 -25.04 -53.38
CA ALA A 540 -16.26 -25.62 -52.09
C ALA A 540 -15.93 -24.52 -51.08
N SER A 541 -14.71 -23.98 -51.06
CA SER A 541 -14.29 -22.96 -50.11
C SER A 541 -13.72 -21.74 -50.83
N ASN A 542 -14.08 -20.54 -50.36
CA ASN A 542 -13.54 -19.28 -50.85
C ASN A 542 -12.70 -18.52 -49.79
N TRP A 543 -12.13 -19.23 -48.81
CA TRP A 543 -11.20 -18.62 -47.85
C TRP A 543 -9.80 -18.47 -48.48
N PHE A 544 -9.30 -17.24 -48.60
CA PHE A 544 -8.05 -16.92 -49.27
C PHE A 544 -7.16 -15.96 -48.46
N ASN A 545 -5.85 -16.15 -48.59
CA ASN A 545 -4.81 -15.19 -48.24
C ASN A 545 -4.08 -14.79 -49.54
N GLY A 546 -4.38 -13.60 -50.06
CA GLY A 546 -3.91 -13.19 -51.39
C GLY A 546 -4.37 -14.17 -52.50
N GLU A 547 -3.42 -14.85 -53.14
CA GLU A 547 -3.70 -15.84 -54.18
C GLU A 547 -3.85 -17.28 -53.66
N LYS A 548 -3.47 -17.54 -52.40
CA LYS A 548 -3.45 -18.88 -51.79
C LYS A 548 -4.76 -19.19 -51.09
N SER A 549 -5.34 -20.36 -51.36
CA SER A 549 -6.56 -20.80 -50.67
C SER A 549 -6.23 -21.48 -49.35
N LEU A 550 -7.12 -21.40 -48.36
CA LEU A 550 -6.98 -22.13 -47.09
C LEU A 550 -6.84 -23.63 -47.34
N VAL A 551 -7.68 -24.17 -48.23
CA VAL A 551 -7.68 -25.61 -48.55
C VAL A 551 -6.34 -26.07 -49.12
N SER A 552 -5.75 -25.29 -50.05
CA SER A 552 -4.43 -25.64 -50.61
C SER A 552 -3.32 -25.61 -49.56
N GLU A 553 -3.37 -24.69 -48.61
CA GLU A 553 -2.34 -24.60 -47.57
C GLU A 553 -2.49 -25.70 -46.51
N VAL A 554 -3.71 -26.09 -46.16
CA VAL A 554 -3.95 -27.28 -45.32
C VAL A 554 -3.39 -28.54 -45.99
N VAL A 555 -3.56 -28.69 -47.32
CA VAL A 555 -2.97 -29.80 -48.07
C VAL A 555 -1.43 -29.76 -48.02
N ASN A 556 -0.82 -28.59 -48.20
CA ASN A 556 0.64 -28.45 -48.20
C ASN A 556 1.29 -28.77 -46.84
N VAL A 557 0.62 -28.43 -45.74
CA VAL A 557 1.13 -28.65 -44.37
C VAL A 557 0.81 -30.06 -43.86
N ALA A 558 -0.22 -30.72 -44.40
CA ALA A 558 -0.51 -32.11 -44.12
C ALA A 558 0.53 -33.02 -44.80
N ASP A 559 1.73 -33.12 -44.21
CA ASP A 559 2.85 -33.97 -44.64
C ASP A 559 2.43 -35.43 -44.88
N ASN A 560 1.98 -35.74 -46.10
CA ASN A 560 1.87 -37.07 -46.71
C ASN A 560 1.20 -38.21 -45.91
N ARG A 561 0.44 -37.93 -44.83
CA ARG A 561 -0.20 -38.94 -43.96
C ARG A 561 -1.73 -38.93 -43.96
N GLY A 562 -2.33 -38.12 -44.83
CA GLY A 562 -3.76 -37.91 -44.92
C GLY A 562 -4.26 -36.93 -43.86
N ILE A 563 -5.31 -36.18 -44.21
CA ILE A 563 -5.91 -35.19 -43.31
C ILE A 563 -6.64 -35.97 -42.22
N ARG A 564 -6.08 -35.93 -41.01
CA ARG A 564 -6.69 -36.57 -39.83
C ARG A 564 -7.25 -35.52 -38.89
N ASN A 565 -6.45 -34.52 -38.51
CA ASN A 565 -6.90 -33.39 -37.69
C ASN A 565 -6.37 -32.08 -38.27
N VAL A 566 -7.23 -31.05 -38.32
CA VAL A 566 -6.85 -29.69 -38.72
C VAL A 566 -7.32 -28.73 -37.64
N THR A 567 -6.39 -28.01 -37.04
CA THR A 567 -6.69 -26.98 -36.04
C THR A 567 -6.58 -25.59 -36.67
N LEU A 568 -7.59 -24.77 -36.45
CA LEU A 568 -7.80 -23.46 -37.04
C LEU A 568 -8.23 -22.48 -35.95
N THR A 569 -7.98 -21.20 -36.11
CA THR A 569 -8.59 -20.17 -35.24
C THR A 569 -9.65 -19.41 -36.02
N PHE A 570 -10.89 -19.44 -35.56
CA PHE A 570 -11.96 -18.63 -36.15
C PHE A 570 -12.09 -17.34 -35.36
N ALA A 571 -12.17 -16.20 -36.03
CA ALA A 571 -12.42 -14.93 -35.38
C ALA A 571 -13.53 -14.12 -36.04
N ASP A 572 -14.23 -13.34 -35.23
CA ASP A 572 -15.25 -12.40 -35.69
C ASP A 572 -14.64 -11.06 -36.17
N GLU A 573 -15.48 -10.05 -36.41
CA GLU A 573 -15.02 -8.73 -36.85
C GLU A 573 -14.37 -7.88 -35.76
N THR A 574 -14.64 -8.17 -34.48
CA THR A 574 -14.11 -7.42 -33.34
C THR A 574 -12.87 -8.08 -32.74
N GLY A 575 -12.52 -9.29 -33.19
CA GLY A 575 -11.31 -10.02 -32.83
C GLY A 575 -11.53 -11.11 -31.78
N ASN A 576 -12.77 -11.38 -31.35
CA ASN A 576 -13.06 -12.55 -30.52
C ASN A 576 -12.77 -13.80 -31.33
N SER A 577 -12.18 -14.81 -30.70
CA SER A 577 -11.76 -16.00 -31.41
C SER A 577 -11.91 -17.31 -30.64
N ILE A 578 -12.04 -18.39 -31.38
CA ILE A 578 -12.04 -19.76 -30.89
C ILE A 578 -11.06 -20.61 -31.68
N GLU A 579 -10.35 -21.51 -31.01
CA GLU A 579 -9.57 -22.55 -31.66
C GLU A 579 -10.49 -23.74 -31.96
N VAL A 580 -10.62 -24.09 -33.25
CA VAL A 580 -11.52 -25.11 -33.77
C VAL A 580 -10.70 -26.25 -34.35
N THR A 581 -11.06 -27.48 -33.98
CA THR A 581 -10.44 -28.69 -34.54
C THR A 581 -11.44 -29.42 -35.44
N PHE A 582 -11.08 -29.59 -36.71
CA PHE A 582 -11.75 -30.51 -37.62
C PHE A 582 -11.07 -31.89 -37.56
N LYS A 583 -11.82 -32.92 -37.17
CA LYS A 583 -11.35 -34.29 -36.95
C LYS A 583 -11.98 -35.24 -37.96
N ALA A 584 -11.14 -35.96 -38.69
CA ALA A 584 -11.53 -37.04 -39.60
C ALA A 584 -11.32 -38.39 -38.93
N ASP A 585 -12.41 -38.96 -38.42
CA ASP A 585 -12.43 -40.25 -37.72
C ASP A 585 -12.76 -41.41 -38.67
N ASN A 586 -12.27 -42.60 -38.32
CA ASN A 586 -12.55 -43.87 -39.01
C ASN A 586 -12.34 -43.82 -40.54
N VAL A 587 -11.33 -43.08 -40.99
CA VAL A 587 -10.99 -42.98 -42.42
C VAL A 587 -10.64 -44.38 -42.95
N PRO A 588 -11.28 -44.86 -44.04
CA PRO A 588 -10.98 -46.15 -44.64
C PRO A 588 -9.50 -46.25 -45.03
N THR A 589 -8.94 -47.45 -44.90
CA THR A 589 -7.57 -47.73 -45.38
C THR A 589 -7.60 -48.16 -46.84
N LYS A 590 -6.45 -48.12 -47.51
CA LYS A 590 -6.30 -48.61 -48.87
C LYS A 590 -6.75 -50.07 -48.99
N GLU A 591 -6.30 -50.92 -48.08
CA GLU A 591 -6.61 -52.36 -48.06
C GLU A 591 -8.11 -52.60 -47.96
N SER A 592 -8.83 -51.75 -47.20
CA SER A 592 -10.28 -51.86 -47.05
C SER A 592 -11.08 -51.51 -48.32
N LEU A 593 -10.43 -50.92 -49.32
CA LEU A 593 -11.04 -50.44 -50.57
C LEU A 593 -10.47 -51.11 -51.83
N GLU A 594 -9.35 -51.84 -51.75
CA GLU A 594 -8.69 -52.47 -52.89
C GLU A 594 -9.64 -53.39 -53.69
N GLU A 595 -10.34 -54.30 -53.01
CA GLU A 595 -11.27 -55.24 -53.67
C GLU A 595 -12.48 -54.53 -54.31
N LEU A 596 -12.91 -53.41 -53.73
CA LEU A 596 -14.04 -52.61 -54.23
C LEU A 596 -13.67 -51.77 -55.46
N LEU A 597 -12.44 -51.26 -55.51
CA LEU A 597 -12.00 -50.28 -56.50
C LEU A 597 -11.18 -50.91 -57.64
N ASN A 598 -10.57 -52.07 -57.41
CA ASN A 598 -9.75 -52.78 -58.40
C ASN A 598 -10.03 -54.31 -58.40
N PRO A 599 -11.23 -54.75 -58.82
CA PRO A 599 -11.63 -56.16 -58.71
C PRO A 599 -10.84 -57.12 -59.62
N ASP A 600 -10.21 -56.61 -60.70
CA ASP A 600 -9.48 -57.43 -61.69
C ASP A 600 -7.99 -57.62 -61.33
N GLY A 601 -7.52 -57.05 -60.21
CA GLY A 601 -6.11 -57.09 -59.79
C GLY A 601 -5.63 -58.43 -59.23
N ASN A 602 -6.51 -59.43 -59.10
CA ASN A 602 -6.21 -60.70 -58.42
C ASN A 602 -6.09 -61.92 -59.36
N ASP A 603 -6.23 -61.76 -60.68
CA ASP A 603 -6.15 -62.87 -61.65
C ASP A 603 -4.70 -63.22 -62.08
N GLY A 604 -3.75 -63.08 -61.17
CA GLY A 604 -2.32 -63.05 -61.47
C GLY A 604 -1.41 -64.06 -60.76
N GLU A 605 -1.91 -65.03 -60.00
CA GLU A 605 -1.05 -66.11 -59.44
C GLU A 605 -1.80 -67.46 -59.33
N GLU A 606 -1.92 -68.19 -60.45
CA GLU A 606 -1.82 -69.65 -60.43
C GLU A 606 -0.96 -70.10 -61.63
N GLY A 607 0.26 -70.55 -61.33
CA GLY A 607 1.23 -71.13 -62.26
C GLY A 607 2.25 -71.97 -61.54
#